data_AF-A0A2N3FFR3-F1
#
_entry.id   AF-A0A2N3FFR3-F1
#
_cell.length_a   1.000
_cell.length_b   1.000
_cell.length_c   1.000
_cell.angle_alpha   90.00
_cell.angle_beta   90.00
_cell.angle_gamma   90.00
#
_symmetry.space_group_name_H-M   'P 1'
#
loop_
_entity.id
_entity.type
_entity.pdbx_description
1 polymer ?
#
loop_
_entity_poly.entity_id
_entity_poly.type
_entity_poly.pdbx_seq_one_letter_code
_entity_poly.pdbx_strand_id
1 'polypeptide(L)'
;MAFGQPKLTKEEKATEKQRELMEKYGLDLDSYSDDELRLRNGSAVRAIASTLAGSGMFAAGSLLSGNSADAFKLNLAKAQIEQNWILIRQNEEIIRLLQAMAAK
;
A
#
# COMPACT_ATOMS: atom_id res chain seq x y z
N MET A 1 -16.85 -35.94 -20.66
CA MET A 1 -17.05 -34.47 -20.73
C MET A 1 -15.85 -33.80 -20.07
N ALA A 2 -14.89 -33.31 -20.87
CA ALA A 2 -13.76 -32.54 -20.35
C ALA A 2 -14.15 -31.05 -20.39
N PHE A 3 -14.41 -30.48 -19.21
CA PHE A 3 -14.63 -29.05 -19.04
C PHE A 3 -13.30 -28.31 -19.24
N GLY A 4 -13.03 -27.89 -20.48
CA GLY A 4 -11.97 -26.92 -20.74
C GLY A 4 -12.43 -25.55 -20.26
N GLN A 5 -11.84 -25.03 -19.20
CA GLN A 5 -12.13 -23.67 -18.75
C GLN A 5 -11.87 -22.68 -19.90
N PRO A 6 -12.74 -21.67 -20.12
CA PRO A 6 -12.53 -20.67 -21.16
C PRO A 6 -11.19 -19.97 -20.94
N LYS A 7 -10.34 -19.97 -21.96
CA LYS A 7 -9.06 -19.26 -21.92
C LYS A 7 -9.35 -17.76 -21.86
N LEU A 8 -9.08 -17.14 -20.71
CA LEU A 8 -9.07 -15.67 -20.56
C LEU A 8 -8.29 -15.02 -21.70
N THR A 9 -8.87 -13.97 -22.26
CA THR A 9 -8.26 -13.13 -23.28
C THR A 9 -7.02 -12.40 -22.72
N LYS A 10 -6.19 -11.84 -23.60
CA LYS A 10 -4.97 -11.11 -23.17
C LYS A 10 -5.30 -9.89 -22.30
N GLU A 11 -6.41 -9.22 -22.59
CA GLU A 11 -6.88 -8.05 -21.82
C GLU A 11 -7.36 -8.45 -20.44
N GLU A 12 -8.22 -9.47 -20.32
CA GLU A 12 -8.72 -9.93 -19.02
C GLU A 12 -7.57 -10.39 -18.10
N LYS A 13 -6.54 -11.03 -18.65
CA LYS A 13 -5.34 -11.40 -17.89
C LYS A 13 -4.52 -10.20 -17.43
N ALA A 14 -4.51 -9.11 -18.20
CA ALA A 14 -3.80 -7.89 -17.81
C ALA A 14 -4.55 -7.17 -16.68
N THR A 15 -5.88 -7.08 -16.79
CA THR A 15 -6.75 -6.51 -15.76
C THR A 15 -6.66 -7.28 -14.45
N GLU A 16 -6.68 -8.62 -14.49
CA GLU A 16 -6.56 -9.42 -13.27
C GLU A 16 -5.21 -9.21 -12.58
N LYS A 17 -4.11 -9.22 -13.35
CA LYS A 17 -2.77 -8.94 -12.80
C LYS A 17 -2.66 -7.54 -12.21
N GLN A 18 -3.29 -6.56 -12.84
CA GLN A 18 -3.34 -5.20 -12.32
C GLN A 18 -4.10 -5.18 -10.99
N ARG A 19 -5.26 -5.84 -10.91
CA ARG A 19 -6.04 -5.94 -9.69
C ARG A 19 -5.28 -6.66 -8.58
N GLU A 20 -4.63 -7.78 -8.88
CA GLU A 20 -3.77 -8.50 -7.93
C GLU A 20 -2.63 -7.60 -7.39
N LEU A 21 -2.02 -6.80 -8.26
CA LEU A 21 -0.98 -5.86 -7.87
C LEU A 21 -1.53 -4.74 -6.97
N MET A 22 -2.71 -4.22 -7.29
CA MET A 22 -3.38 -3.20 -6.50
C MET A 22 -3.76 -3.75 -5.12
N GLU A 23 -4.35 -4.95 -5.05
CA GLU A 23 -4.68 -5.62 -3.79
C GLU A 23 -3.43 -5.87 -2.94
N LYS A 24 -2.33 -6.32 -3.55
CA LYS A 24 -1.05 -6.57 -2.86
C LYS A 24 -0.56 -5.34 -2.09
N TYR A 25 -0.82 -4.14 -2.61
CA TYR A 25 -0.42 -2.88 -1.97
C TYR A 25 -1.55 -2.19 -1.22
N GLY A 26 -2.74 -2.82 -1.13
CA GLY A 26 -3.91 -2.25 -0.48
C GLY A 26 -4.43 -1.01 -1.21
N LEU A 27 -4.42 -1.04 -2.54
CA LEU A 27 -4.80 0.03 -3.45
C LEU A 27 -5.94 -0.37 -4.39
N ASP A 28 -6.58 -1.52 -4.18
CA ASP A 28 -7.80 -1.91 -4.92
C ASP A 28 -9.01 -1.18 -4.31
N LEU A 29 -9.04 0.13 -4.46
CA LEU A 29 -9.90 1.03 -3.68
C LEU A 29 -11.39 0.73 -3.83
N ASP A 30 -11.82 0.35 -5.03
CA ASP A 30 -13.21 0.03 -5.35
C ASP A 30 -13.72 -1.22 -4.63
N SER A 31 -12.83 -2.13 -4.23
CA SER A 31 -13.20 -3.35 -3.51
C SER A 31 -13.27 -3.16 -2.00
N TYR A 32 -12.89 -1.98 -1.47
CA TYR A 32 -12.87 -1.70 -0.04
C TYR A 32 -14.01 -0.79 0.40
N SER A 33 -14.61 -1.14 1.54
CA SER A 33 -15.42 -0.22 2.34
C SER A 33 -14.55 0.86 3.01
N ASP A 34 -15.18 1.95 3.43
CA ASP A 34 -14.50 3.04 4.14
C ASP A 34 -13.82 2.57 5.44
N ASP A 35 -14.42 1.61 6.14
CA ASP A 35 -13.83 1.05 7.37
C ASP A 35 -12.60 0.19 7.06
N GLU A 36 -12.59 -0.52 5.94
CA GLU A 36 -11.40 -1.26 5.49
C GLU A 36 -10.28 -0.31 5.07
N LEU A 37 -10.60 0.81 4.41
CA LEU A 37 -9.62 1.86 4.10
C LEU A 37 -8.96 2.41 5.38
N ARG A 38 -9.75 2.70 6.41
CA ARG A 38 -9.26 3.16 7.73
C ARG A 38 -8.40 2.13 8.44
N LEU A 39 -8.82 0.86 8.43
CA LEU A 39 -8.06 -0.23 9.03
C LEU A 39 -6.69 -0.42 8.34
N ARG A 40 -6.66 -0.33 7.01
CA ARG A 40 -5.42 -0.41 6.22
C ARG A 40 -4.52 0.81 6.49
N ASN A 41 -5.09 2.00 6.63
CA ASN A 41 -4.34 3.20 7.03
C ASN A 41 -3.67 3.02 8.41
N GLY A 42 -4.40 2.53 9.42
CA GLY A 42 -3.82 2.24 10.74
C GLY A 42 -2.71 1.18 10.71
N SER A 43 -2.88 0.14 9.88
CA SER A 43 -1.87 -0.90 9.69
C SER A 43 -0.60 -0.37 9.04
N ALA A 44 -0.74 0.49 8.02
CA ALA A 44 0.39 1.14 7.36
C ALA A 44 1.14 2.10 8.30
N VAL A 45 0.43 2.88 9.13
CA VAL A 45 1.08 3.72 10.16
C VAL A 45 1.92 2.87 11.12
N ARG A 46 1.40 1.69 11.53
CA ARG A 46 2.15 0.76 12.40
C ARG A 46 3.40 0.21 11.71
N ALA A 47 3.31 -0.10 10.41
CA ALA A 47 4.46 -0.57 9.63
C ALA A 47 5.54 0.51 9.48
N ILE A 48 5.14 1.76 9.20
CA ILE A 48 6.03 2.93 9.17
C ILE A 48 6.71 3.12 10.54
N ALA A 49 5.94 3.13 11.63
CA ALA A 49 6.50 3.28 12.98
C ALA A 49 7.52 2.19 13.32
N SER A 50 7.24 0.95 12.92
CA SER A 50 8.16 -0.19 13.11
C SER A 50 9.43 -0.04 12.27
N THR A 51 9.29 0.42 11.02
CA THR A 51 10.41 0.68 10.12
C THR A 51 11.31 1.80 10.65
N LEU A 52 10.71 2.89 11.17
CA LEU A 52 11.46 3.99 11.77
C LEU A 52 12.19 3.56 13.05
N ALA A 53 11.52 2.83 13.95
CA ALA A 53 12.14 2.30 15.17
C ALA A 53 13.30 1.34 14.83
N GLY A 54 13.09 0.42 13.90
CA GLY A 54 14.13 -0.49 13.40
C GLY A 54 15.28 0.26 12.74
N SER A 55 15.01 1.31 11.98
CA SER A 55 16.03 2.15 11.35
C SER A 55 16.87 2.91 12.36
N GLY A 56 16.30 3.37 13.47
CA GLY A 56 17.05 3.96 14.57
C GLY A 56 18.00 2.95 15.23
N MET A 57 17.54 1.73 15.46
CA MET A 57 18.36 0.65 16.02
C MET A 57 19.48 0.20 15.05
N PHE A 58 19.16 0.07 13.76
CA PHE A 58 20.16 -0.21 12.72
C PHE A 58 21.16 0.94 12.57
N ALA A 59 20.71 2.20 12.59
CA ALA A 59 21.60 3.35 12.54
C ALA A 59 22.58 3.37 13.73
N ALA A 60 22.11 3.05 14.94
CA ALA A 60 22.95 2.95 16.14
C ALA A 60 23.99 1.81 16.03
N GLY A 61 23.56 0.61 15.60
CA GLY A 61 24.47 -0.53 15.43
C GLY A 61 25.44 -0.36 14.25
N SER A 62 25.05 0.34 13.19
CA SER A 62 25.86 0.56 12.00
C SER A 62 26.74 1.81 12.06
N LEU A 63 26.47 2.77 12.95
CA LEU A 63 27.42 3.83 13.30
C LEU A 63 28.72 3.23 13.86
N LEU A 64 28.62 2.08 14.54
CA LEU A 64 29.75 1.31 15.03
C LEU A 64 30.46 0.50 13.92
N SER A 65 29.83 0.29 12.75
CA SER A 65 30.35 -0.60 11.68
C SER A 65 30.57 0.04 10.30
N GLY A 66 30.24 1.33 10.11
CA GLY A 66 30.60 2.13 8.93
C GLY A 66 29.71 1.98 7.67
N ASN A 67 28.70 1.11 7.65
CA ASN A 67 27.84 0.84 6.48
C ASN A 67 26.37 1.29 6.65
N SER A 68 26.13 2.32 7.49
CA SER A 68 24.80 2.69 8.01
C SER A 68 23.92 3.51 7.07
N ALA A 69 24.51 4.31 6.19
CA ALA A 69 23.80 5.38 5.49
C ALA A 69 22.81 4.86 4.44
N ASP A 70 23.18 3.84 3.67
CA ASP A 70 22.34 3.36 2.55
C ASP A 70 21.16 2.51 3.03
N ALA A 71 21.35 1.71 4.08
CA ALA A 71 20.26 0.97 4.71
C ALA A 71 19.21 1.91 5.33
N PHE A 72 19.66 2.99 5.99
CA PHE A 72 18.77 4.00 6.55
C PHE A 72 17.97 4.72 5.45
N LYS A 73 18.62 5.16 4.37
CA LYS A 73 17.96 5.79 3.22
C LYS A 73 16.93 4.86 2.57
N LEU A 74 17.25 3.59 2.40
CA LEU A 74 16.33 2.60 1.83
C LEU A 74 15.08 2.43 2.71
N ASN A 75 15.26 2.31 4.03
CA ASN A 75 14.13 2.19 4.95
C ASN A 75 13.28 3.45 4.98
N LEU A 76 13.89 4.63 4.92
CA LEU A 76 13.18 5.90 4.80
C LEU A 76 12.36 5.96 3.50
N ALA A 77 12.94 5.55 2.36
CA ALA A 77 12.24 5.50 1.09
C ALA A 77 11.04 4.53 1.12
N LYS A 78 11.18 3.36 1.76
CA LYS A 78 10.07 2.42 1.98
C LYS A 78 8.95 3.05 2.83
N ALA A 79 9.31 3.66 3.95
CA ALA A 79 8.35 4.36 4.81
C ALA A 79 7.61 5.49 4.06
N GLN A 80 8.31 6.21 3.19
CA GLN A 80 7.71 7.25 2.35
C GLN A 80 6.73 6.68 1.31
N ILE A 81 7.05 5.52 0.71
CA ILE A 81 6.13 4.82 -0.19
C ILE A 81 4.87 4.36 0.56
N GLU A 82 5.02 3.80 1.76
CA GLU A 82 3.87 3.41 2.60
C GLU A 82 3.00 4.62 2.97
N GLN A 83 3.62 5.77 3.28
CA GLN A 83 2.91 7.02 3.50
C GLN A 83 2.13 7.46 2.25
N ASN A 84 2.71 7.35 1.05
CA ASN A 84 2.01 7.67 -0.19
C ASN A 84 0.77 6.79 -0.41
N TRP A 85 0.83 5.51 -0.03
CA TRP A 85 -0.34 4.63 -0.08
C TRP A 85 -1.44 5.05 0.89
N ILE A 86 -1.09 5.55 2.08
CA ILE A 86 -2.07 6.13 3.02
C ILE A 86 -2.77 7.34 2.37
N LEU A 87 -1.99 8.24 1.75
CA LEU A 87 -2.55 9.42 1.07
C LEU A 87 -3.51 9.04 -0.05
N ILE A 88 -3.18 8.03 -0.85
CA ILE A 88 -4.07 7.52 -1.91
C ILE A 88 -5.40 7.04 -1.32
N ARG A 89 -5.37 6.25 -0.24
CA ARG A 89 -6.59 5.77 0.44
C ARG A 89 -7.40 6.90 1.06
N GLN A 90 -6.75 7.88 1.68
CA GLN A 90 -7.43 9.05 2.24
C GLN A 90 -8.06 9.93 1.17
N ASN A 91 -7.40 10.10 0.02
CA ASN A 91 -7.97 10.83 -1.12
C ASN A 91 -9.23 10.14 -1.64
N GLU A 92 -9.28 8.82 -1.67
CA GLU A 92 -10.48 8.07 -2.01
C GLU A 92 -11.62 8.31 -1.03
N GLU A 93 -11.37 8.24 0.29
CA GLU A 93 -12.37 8.58 1.30
C GLU A 93 -12.93 10.00 1.08
N ILE A 94 -12.06 10.98 0.76
CA ILE A 94 -12.47 12.36 0.44
C ILE A 94 -13.35 12.39 -0.82
N ILE A 95 -12.97 11.69 -1.89
CA ILE A 95 -13.72 11.65 -3.14
C ILE A 95 -15.13 11.08 -2.91
N ARG A 96 -15.25 9.98 -2.17
CA ARG A 96 -16.54 9.37 -1.82
C ARG A 96 -17.43 10.33 -1.05
N LEU A 97 -16.87 11.04 -0.07
CA LEU A 97 -17.60 12.05 0.69
C LEU A 97 -18.08 13.20 -0.20
N LEU A 98 -17.23 13.70 -1.10
CA LEU A 98 -17.61 14.76 -2.05
C LEU A 98 -18.73 14.32 -2.99
N GLN A 99 -18.68 13.09 -3.50
CA GLN A 99 -19.75 12.52 -4.34
C GLN A 99 -21.07 12.38 -3.57
N ALA A 100 -21.02 11.89 -2.33
CA ALA A 100 -22.19 11.77 -1.46
C ALA A 100 -22.82 13.12 -1.10
N MET A 101 -22.00 14.18 -1.00
CA MET A 101 -22.48 15.55 -0.80
C MET A 101 -23.11 16.13 -2.07
N ALA A 102 -22.53 15.87 -3.24
CA ALA A 102 -23.05 16.37 -4.53
C ALA A 102 -24.34 15.66 -4.98
N ALA A 103 -24.61 14.45 -4.48
CA ALA A 103 -25.83 13.70 -4.77
C ALA A 103 -27.04 14.09 -3.91
N LYS A 104 -26.88 15.04 -2.98
CA LYS A 104 -27.95 15.62 -2.15
C LYS A 104 -28.50 16.89 -2.78
#